data_AF-A0A9P9E6M3-F1
#
_entry.id   AF-A0A9P9E6M3-F1
#
_cell.length_a   1.000
_cell.length_b   1.000
_cell.length_c   1.000
_cell.angle_alpha   90.00
_cell.angle_beta   90.00
_cell.angle_gamma   90.00
#
_symmetry.space_group_name_H-M   'P 1'
#
loop_
_entity.id
_entity.type
_entity.pdbx_description
1 polymer ?
#
loop_
_entity_poly.entity_id
_entity_poly.type
_entity_poly.pdbx_seq_one_letter_code
_entity_poly.pdbx_strand_id
1 'polypeptide(L)'
;MAVFKSDRSLYDAKPNNATDGANPNPLARVMQEFEDLVMGYETGLLRSLEDTHIQPPPPQSQEEARQHACHLAITELSTAYARKQIRRSLTAAESQGKSAEDQLHTAAEANAHMESHLDNIHNGHFRLYSTELFDLLGQPTDMRFGTLRFQSNPMPDLDTSTHGSESTTLEMALNSSFFVADSAETLPFHTFRMPEAPSLRNRGILCRKPEEHGALPAYDSWLLFTFLGNGCLKIEVPIELCADVYGGPLRGRENEEVVFWGVFVEDETTW
;
A
#
# COMPACT_ATOMS: atom_id res chain seq x y z
N MET A 1 13.28 -51.44 16.73
CA MET A 1 12.17 -51.99 15.93
C MET A 1 11.56 -50.84 15.14
N ALA A 2 11.59 -50.96 13.81
CA ALA A 2 11.25 -49.92 12.86
C ALA A 2 9.74 -49.84 12.64
N VAL A 3 9.20 -48.62 12.56
CA VAL A 3 7.83 -48.36 12.10
C VAL A 3 7.92 -47.81 10.67
N PHE A 4 7.31 -48.56 9.75
CA PHE A 4 7.37 -48.36 8.32
C PHE A 4 6.64 -47.09 7.87
N LYS A 5 7.39 -46.25 7.17
CA LYS A 5 6.96 -45.16 6.31
C LYS A 5 6.20 -45.77 5.12
N SER A 6 4.97 -45.33 4.87
CA SER A 6 4.22 -45.71 3.66
C SER A 6 4.00 -44.47 2.82
N ASP A 7 4.86 -44.32 1.80
CA ASP A 7 4.66 -43.43 0.67
C ASP A 7 3.44 -43.87 -0.13
N ARG A 8 2.54 -42.94 -0.42
CA ARG A 8 1.56 -43.06 -1.51
C ARG A 8 1.77 -41.90 -2.47
N SER A 9 2.72 -42.09 -3.37
CA SER A 9 2.75 -41.42 -4.67
C SER A 9 1.58 -41.97 -5.51
N LEU A 10 0.55 -41.17 -5.72
CA LEU A 10 -0.47 -41.44 -6.74
C LEU A 10 -0.35 -40.36 -7.81
N TYR A 11 0.12 -40.85 -8.97
CA TYR A 11 0.02 -40.25 -10.28
C TYR A 11 -1.32 -39.54 -10.46
N ASP A 12 -1.28 -38.25 -10.78
CA ASP A 12 -2.39 -37.64 -11.51
C ASP A 12 -1.89 -37.13 -12.85
N ALA A 13 -2.50 -37.72 -13.87
CA ALA A 13 -2.15 -37.55 -15.26
C ALA A 13 -2.52 -36.14 -15.71
N LYS A 14 -1.53 -35.41 -16.22
CA LYS A 14 -1.74 -34.23 -17.07
C LYS A 14 -2.54 -34.67 -18.31
N PRO A 15 -3.75 -34.14 -18.57
CA PRO A 15 -4.29 -34.16 -19.91
C PRO A 15 -3.55 -33.10 -20.72
N ASN A 16 -2.65 -33.56 -21.59
CA ASN A 16 -2.19 -32.81 -22.74
C ASN A 16 -3.39 -32.53 -23.65
N ASN A 17 -4.03 -31.37 -23.50
CA ASN A 17 -4.80 -30.75 -24.56
C ASN A 17 -4.13 -29.43 -24.94
N ALA A 18 -3.13 -29.59 -25.81
CA ALA A 18 -2.74 -28.56 -26.74
C ALA A 18 -3.85 -28.44 -27.80
N THR A 19 -4.78 -27.53 -27.58
CA THR A 19 -5.65 -26.98 -28.63
C THR A 19 -5.69 -25.46 -28.42
N ASP A 20 -5.14 -24.76 -29.41
CA ASP A 20 -5.34 -23.36 -29.73
C ASP A 20 -5.01 -22.30 -28.67
N GLY A 21 -3.70 -22.02 -28.61
CA GLY A 21 -3.11 -20.86 -27.95
C GLY A 21 -3.41 -19.53 -28.64
N ALA A 22 -4.69 -19.17 -28.73
CA ALA A 22 -5.07 -17.77 -28.80
C ALA A 22 -5.34 -17.33 -27.36
N ASN A 23 -4.36 -16.67 -26.72
CA ASN A 23 -4.66 -15.91 -25.50
C ASN A 23 -5.84 -14.99 -25.83
N PRO A 24 -7.04 -15.21 -25.28
CA PRO A 24 -8.19 -14.41 -25.64
C PRO A 24 -7.83 -12.96 -25.32
N ASN A 25 -8.09 -12.07 -26.28
CA ASN A 25 -7.87 -10.63 -26.13
C ASN A 25 -8.38 -10.21 -24.75
N PRO A 26 -7.60 -9.46 -23.94
CA PRO A 26 -8.00 -9.04 -22.60
C PRO A 26 -9.43 -8.46 -22.54
N LEU A 27 -9.83 -7.77 -23.60
CA LEU A 27 -11.19 -7.24 -23.75
C LEU A 27 -12.25 -8.35 -23.89
N ALA A 28 -11.98 -9.40 -24.68
CA ALA A 28 -12.92 -10.50 -24.87
C ALA A 28 -13.20 -11.23 -23.55
N ARG A 29 -12.18 -11.38 -22.69
CA ARG A 29 -12.35 -11.94 -21.35
C ARG A 29 -13.21 -11.05 -20.45
N VAL A 30 -13.00 -9.72 -20.48
CA VAL A 30 -13.80 -8.76 -19.71
C VAL A 30 -15.26 -8.77 -20.16
N MET A 31 -15.50 -8.86 -21.47
CA MET A 31 -16.86 -8.93 -22.03
C MET A 31 -17.58 -10.22 -21.62
N GLN A 32 -16.87 -11.35 -21.59
CA GLN A 32 -17.43 -12.60 -21.09
C GLN A 32 -17.78 -12.52 -19.60
N GLU A 33 -16.86 -11.99 -18.77
CA GLU A 33 -17.12 -11.76 -17.33
C GLU A 33 -18.31 -10.81 -17.11
N PHE A 34 -18.51 -9.80 -17.96
CA PHE A 34 -19.67 -8.92 -17.93
C PHE A 34 -20.97 -9.65 -18.25
N GLU A 35 -21.01 -10.42 -19.34
CA GLU A 35 -22.21 -11.18 -19.72
C GLU A 35 -22.62 -12.17 -18.63
N ASP A 36 -21.65 -12.88 -18.04
CA ASP A 36 -21.90 -13.82 -16.94
C ASP A 36 -22.50 -13.13 -15.71
N LEU A 37 -21.97 -11.97 -15.33
CA LEU A 37 -22.51 -11.17 -14.22
C LEU A 37 -23.90 -10.63 -14.51
N VAL A 38 -24.15 -10.12 -15.72
CA VAL A 38 -25.47 -9.64 -16.13
C VAL A 38 -26.50 -10.77 -16.05
N MET A 39 -26.17 -11.95 -16.56
CA MET A 39 -27.07 -13.10 -16.46
C MET A 39 -27.35 -13.48 -15.00
N GLY A 40 -26.34 -13.47 -14.14
CA GLY A 40 -26.50 -13.76 -12.71
C GLY A 40 -27.42 -12.76 -12.02
N TYR A 41 -27.20 -11.46 -12.23
CA TYR A 41 -28.02 -10.40 -11.65
C TYR A 41 -29.44 -10.37 -12.21
N GLU A 42 -29.60 -10.53 -13.53
CA GLU A 42 -30.91 -10.58 -14.18
C GLU A 42 -31.74 -11.74 -13.63
N THR A 43 -31.14 -12.93 -13.52
CA THR A 43 -31.81 -14.12 -12.94
C THR A 43 -32.21 -13.89 -11.48
N GLY A 44 -31.35 -13.26 -10.67
CA GLY A 44 -31.63 -12.94 -9.27
C GLY A 44 -32.75 -11.91 -9.09
N LEU A 45 -32.75 -10.86 -9.91
CA LEU A 45 -33.77 -9.81 -9.91
C LEU A 45 -35.13 -10.36 -10.33
N LEU A 46 -35.17 -11.17 -11.40
CA LEU A 46 -36.40 -11.79 -11.87
C LEU A 46 -36.99 -12.75 -10.83
N ARG A 47 -36.17 -13.58 -10.17
CA ARG A 47 -36.64 -14.47 -9.10
C ARG A 47 -37.25 -13.69 -7.93
N SER A 48 -36.64 -12.56 -7.56
CA SER A 48 -37.16 -11.71 -6.48
C SER A 48 -38.50 -11.06 -6.83
N LEU A 49 -38.74 -10.74 -8.11
CA LEU A 49 -40.02 -10.24 -8.60
C LEU A 49 -41.10 -11.32 -8.63
N GLU A 50 -40.76 -12.55 -9.02
CA GLU A 50 -41.65 -13.72 -9.02
C GLU A 50 -42.13 -14.09 -7.61
N ASP A 51 -41.25 -13.99 -6.60
CA ASP A 51 -41.60 -14.24 -5.19
C ASP A 51 -42.60 -13.20 -4.64
N THR A 52 -42.76 -12.05 -5.31
CA THR A 52 -43.62 -10.94 -4.87
C THR A 52 -44.97 -10.90 -5.60
N HIS A 53 -45.11 -11.54 -6.76
CA HIS A 53 -46.31 -11.45 -7.61
C HIS A 53 -46.80 -12.82 -8.12
N ILE A 54 -48.12 -13.07 -7.96
CA ILE A 54 -48.81 -14.31 -8.40
C ILE A 54 -49.03 -14.34 -9.94
N GLN A 55 -48.71 -13.28 -10.66
CA GLN A 55 -48.86 -13.18 -12.12
C GLN A 55 -47.51 -13.03 -12.82
N PRO A 56 -47.38 -13.57 -14.06
CA PRO A 56 -46.15 -13.47 -14.82
C PRO A 56 -45.78 -12.00 -15.07
N PRO A 57 -44.49 -11.64 -14.90
CA PRO A 57 -44.02 -10.27 -15.01
C PRO A 57 -44.29 -9.69 -16.41
N PRO A 58 -44.68 -8.40 -16.52
CA PRO A 58 -44.85 -7.75 -17.81
C PRO A 58 -43.49 -7.62 -18.53
N PRO A 59 -43.46 -7.63 -19.88
CA PRO A 59 -42.21 -7.56 -20.65
C PRO A 59 -41.36 -6.32 -20.34
N GLN A 60 -41.97 -5.21 -19.92
CA GLN A 60 -41.26 -4.00 -19.48
C GLN A 60 -40.42 -4.24 -18.22
N SER A 61 -40.90 -5.06 -17.28
CA SER A 61 -40.16 -5.37 -16.05
C SER A 61 -38.93 -6.24 -16.30
N GLN A 62 -38.93 -7.05 -17.35
CA GLN A 62 -37.77 -7.83 -17.75
C GLN A 62 -36.68 -6.93 -18.35
N GLU A 63 -37.06 -5.94 -19.16
CA GLU A 63 -36.12 -4.98 -19.72
C GLU A 63 -35.53 -4.05 -18.64
N GLU A 64 -36.35 -3.63 -17.66
CA GLU A 64 -35.88 -2.90 -16.48
C GLU A 64 -34.93 -3.76 -15.62
N ALA A 65 -35.26 -5.03 -15.39
CA ALA A 65 -34.39 -5.96 -14.65
C ALA A 65 -33.05 -6.15 -15.34
N ARG A 66 -33.04 -6.28 -16.67
CA ARG A 66 -31.81 -6.38 -17.46
C ARG A 66 -30.99 -5.09 -17.42
N GLN A 67 -31.62 -3.92 -17.54
CA GLN A 67 -30.91 -2.64 -17.40
C GLN A 67 -30.28 -2.48 -16.01
N HIS A 68 -31.00 -2.87 -14.95
CA HIS A 68 -30.49 -2.84 -13.59
C HIS A 68 -29.35 -3.85 -13.39
N ALA A 69 -29.47 -5.06 -13.93
CA ALA A 69 -28.42 -6.08 -13.93
C ALA A 69 -27.15 -5.59 -14.65
N CYS A 70 -27.29 -4.94 -15.80
CA CYS A 70 -26.18 -4.29 -16.51
C CYS A 70 -25.50 -3.23 -15.65
N HIS A 71 -26.26 -2.40 -14.93
CA HIS A 71 -25.68 -1.38 -14.05
C HIS A 71 -24.90 -2.02 -12.88
N LEU A 72 -25.45 -3.04 -12.24
CA LEU A 72 -24.78 -3.79 -11.17
C LEU A 72 -23.51 -4.50 -11.67
N ALA A 73 -23.56 -5.11 -12.84
CA ALA A 73 -22.40 -5.76 -13.44
C ALA A 73 -21.29 -4.75 -13.79
N ILE A 74 -21.63 -3.55 -14.29
CA ILE A 74 -20.67 -2.47 -14.55
C ILE A 74 -20.03 -1.99 -13.25
N THR A 75 -20.82 -1.74 -12.20
CA THR A 75 -20.27 -1.28 -10.92
C THR A 75 -19.38 -2.34 -10.30
N GLU A 76 -19.78 -3.61 -10.28
CA GLU A 76 -18.95 -4.70 -9.77
C GLU A 76 -17.65 -4.85 -10.57
N LEU A 77 -17.72 -4.92 -11.91
CA LEU A 77 -16.52 -5.03 -12.74
C LEU A 77 -15.60 -3.83 -12.57
N SER A 78 -16.13 -2.61 -12.52
CA SER A 78 -15.31 -1.42 -12.31
C SER A 78 -14.55 -1.51 -10.97
N THR A 79 -15.20 -1.96 -9.89
CA THR A 79 -14.54 -2.15 -8.59
C THR A 79 -13.53 -3.29 -8.60
N ALA A 80 -13.82 -4.40 -9.30
CA ALA A 80 -12.93 -5.56 -9.38
C ALA A 80 -11.68 -5.25 -10.22
N TYR A 81 -11.85 -4.61 -11.37
CA TYR A 81 -10.76 -4.23 -12.26
C TYR A 81 -9.93 -3.08 -11.69
N ALA A 82 -10.57 -2.10 -11.03
CA ALA A 82 -9.84 -1.10 -10.26
C ALA A 82 -8.92 -1.80 -9.25
N ARG A 83 -9.47 -2.69 -8.38
CA ARG A 83 -8.69 -3.45 -7.39
C ARG A 83 -7.52 -4.23 -8.02
N LYS A 84 -7.74 -4.85 -9.18
CA LYS A 84 -6.70 -5.57 -9.91
C LYS A 84 -5.61 -4.65 -10.45
N GLN A 85 -5.98 -3.50 -11.02
CA GLN A 85 -5.04 -2.51 -11.53
C GLN A 85 -4.21 -1.90 -10.40
N ILE A 86 -4.85 -1.61 -9.27
CA ILE A 86 -4.22 -1.14 -8.04
C ILE A 86 -3.17 -2.13 -7.60
N ARG A 87 -3.54 -3.40 -7.39
CA ARG A 87 -2.59 -4.44 -6.97
C ARG A 87 -1.39 -4.54 -7.90
N ARG A 88 -1.61 -4.47 -9.21
CA ARG A 88 -0.52 -4.45 -10.20
C ARG A 88 0.38 -3.24 -10.03
N SER A 89 -0.20 -2.06 -9.83
CA SER A 89 0.57 -0.83 -9.60
C SER A 89 1.38 -0.89 -8.31
N LEU A 90 0.79 -1.45 -7.24
CA LEU A 90 1.46 -1.64 -5.96
C LEU A 90 2.65 -2.59 -6.12
N THR A 91 2.43 -3.78 -6.68
CA THR A 91 3.51 -4.76 -6.92
C THR A 91 4.62 -4.19 -7.81
N ALA A 92 4.27 -3.39 -8.82
CA ALA A 92 5.27 -2.75 -9.68
C ALA A 92 6.13 -1.77 -8.89
N ALA A 93 5.51 -0.92 -8.08
CA ALA A 93 6.23 0.06 -7.28
C ALA A 93 7.10 -0.63 -6.19
N GLU A 94 6.59 -1.70 -5.55
CA GLU A 94 7.38 -2.50 -4.60
C GLU A 94 8.57 -3.17 -5.27
N SER A 95 8.39 -3.71 -6.47
CA SER A 95 9.48 -4.31 -7.24
C SER A 95 10.56 -3.29 -7.60
N GLN A 96 10.18 -2.03 -7.85
CA GLN A 96 11.11 -0.94 -8.09
C GLN A 96 11.89 -0.61 -6.80
N GLY A 97 11.21 -0.48 -5.66
CA GLY A 97 11.85 -0.23 -4.37
C GLY A 97 12.85 -1.34 -4.01
N LYS A 98 12.44 -2.60 -4.18
CA LYS A 98 13.31 -3.76 -3.95
C LYS A 98 14.52 -3.77 -4.89
N SER A 99 14.33 -3.46 -6.17
CA SER A 99 15.44 -3.34 -7.11
C SER A 99 16.42 -2.23 -6.72
N ALA A 100 15.94 -1.11 -6.17
CA ALA A 100 16.82 -0.04 -5.68
C ALA A 100 17.59 -0.47 -4.42
N GLU A 101 16.95 -1.20 -3.51
CA GLU A 101 17.59 -1.81 -2.35
C GLU A 101 18.70 -2.79 -2.76
N ASP A 102 18.43 -3.70 -3.70
CA ASP A 102 19.42 -4.66 -4.23
C ASP A 102 20.62 -3.95 -4.91
N GLN A 103 20.36 -2.87 -5.65
CA GLN A 103 21.40 -2.03 -6.25
C GLN A 103 22.27 -1.36 -5.18
N LEU A 104 21.67 -0.83 -4.12
CA LEU A 104 22.43 -0.25 -3.01
C LEU A 104 23.24 -1.29 -2.24
N HIS A 105 22.72 -2.50 -2.05
CA HIS A 105 23.50 -3.60 -1.45
C HIS A 105 24.74 -3.89 -2.30
N THR A 106 24.57 -4.02 -3.62
CA THR A 106 25.68 -4.25 -4.55
C THR A 106 26.68 -3.08 -4.57
N ALA A 107 26.18 -1.83 -4.53
CA ALA A 107 27.01 -0.63 -4.54
C ALA A 107 27.75 -0.40 -3.21
N ALA A 108 27.13 -0.74 -2.08
CA ALA A 108 27.75 -0.71 -0.76
C ALA A 108 28.92 -1.71 -0.68
N GLU A 109 28.80 -2.86 -1.35
CA GLU A 109 29.88 -3.84 -1.49
C GLU A 109 30.99 -3.37 -2.45
N ALA A 110 30.65 -2.54 -3.45
CA ALA A 110 31.57 -2.08 -4.50
C ALA A 110 32.28 -0.73 -4.24
N ASN A 111 31.98 -0.02 -3.14
CA ASN A 111 32.48 1.31 -2.74
C ASN A 111 31.98 2.54 -3.54
N ALA A 112 30.95 3.20 -2.99
CA ALA A 112 30.89 4.61 -2.53
C ALA A 112 31.29 5.81 -3.42
N HIS A 113 31.08 5.76 -4.74
CA HIS A 113 31.10 6.98 -5.59
C HIS A 113 29.80 7.13 -6.39
N MET A 114 28.65 7.07 -5.71
CA MET A 114 27.41 7.59 -6.30
C MET A 114 27.25 9.05 -5.93
N GLU A 115 27.04 9.88 -6.96
CA GLU A 115 26.66 11.29 -6.80
C GLU A 115 25.42 11.41 -5.90
N SER A 116 25.54 12.29 -4.91
CA SER A 116 24.49 12.65 -3.98
C SER A 116 23.40 13.43 -4.72
N HIS A 117 22.19 12.86 -4.75
CA HIS A 117 20.99 13.56 -5.20
C HIS A 117 19.79 13.27 -4.27
N LEU A 118 20.03 13.16 -2.96
CA LEU A 118 18.94 13.27 -1.98
C LEU A 118 18.66 14.73 -1.58
N ASP A 119 19.48 15.68 -2.00
CA ASP A 119 19.40 17.11 -1.60
C ASP A 119 18.06 17.77 -1.98
N ASN A 120 17.27 17.19 -2.88
CA ASN A 120 15.93 17.67 -3.23
C ASN A 120 14.78 16.97 -2.47
N ILE A 121 15.07 15.94 -1.68
CA ILE A 121 14.04 15.16 -0.94
C ILE A 121 13.59 15.84 0.35
N HIS A 122 14.40 16.77 0.88
CA HIS A 122 14.14 17.46 2.15
C HIS A 122 12.82 18.24 2.18
N ASN A 123 12.25 18.56 1.01
CA ASN A 123 11.03 19.34 0.85
C ASN A 123 10.10 18.69 -0.19
N GLY A 124 9.80 17.40 -0.06
CA GLY A 124 8.87 16.78 -1.01
C GLY A 124 8.00 15.68 -0.44
N HIS A 125 7.07 15.29 -1.29
CA HIS A 125 5.94 14.45 -0.95
C HIS A 125 6.18 13.04 -1.44
N PHE A 126 5.99 12.05 -0.57
CA PHE A 126 6.02 10.65 -0.97
C PHE A 126 4.61 10.10 -0.98
N ARG A 127 4.26 9.35 -2.02
CA ARG A 127 3.08 8.51 -2.01
C ARG A 127 3.43 7.15 -1.44
N LEU A 128 2.81 6.80 -0.32
CA LEU A 128 3.03 5.54 0.37
C LEU A 128 2.07 4.46 -0.13
N TYR A 129 2.59 3.25 -0.25
CA TYR A 129 1.84 2.08 -0.64
C TYR A 129 2.36 0.81 0.07
N SER A 130 1.47 -0.14 0.33
CA SER A 130 1.79 -1.42 0.96
C SER A 130 0.87 -2.51 0.42
N THR A 131 1.42 -3.66 0.03
CA THR A 131 0.63 -4.87 -0.22
C THR A 131 0.30 -5.63 1.05
N GLU A 132 1.19 -5.60 2.05
CA GLU A 132 1.03 -6.30 3.35
C GLU A 132 -0.13 -5.75 4.16
N LEU A 133 -0.40 -4.44 4.07
CA LEU A 133 -1.51 -3.79 4.77
C LEU A 133 -2.86 -4.45 4.46
N PHE A 134 -3.08 -4.88 3.22
CA PHE A 134 -4.34 -5.52 2.81
C PHE A 134 -4.50 -6.92 3.39
N ASP A 135 -3.40 -7.67 3.46
CA ASP A 135 -3.39 -9.04 3.96
C ASP A 135 -3.46 -9.07 5.49
N LEU A 136 -2.76 -8.15 6.17
CA LEU A 136 -2.79 -8.00 7.61
C LEU A 136 -4.17 -7.50 8.07
N LEU A 137 -4.72 -6.44 7.51
CA LEU A 137 -6.01 -5.93 7.99
C LEU A 137 -7.21 -6.82 7.66
N GLY A 138 -7.02 -7.87 6.84
CA GLY A 138 -8.08 -8.83 6.50
C GLY A 138 -9.25 -8.21 5.74
N GLN A 139 -9.09 -6.99 5.24
CA GLN A 139 -10.06 -6.24 4.44
C GLN A 139 -9.32 -5.43 3.38
N PRO A 140 -10.00 -5.20 2.25
CA PRO A 140 -10.38 -3.81 2.03
C PRO A 140 -11.81 -3.70 1.53
N THR A 141 -12.54 -2.69 1.98
CA THR A 141 -13.58 -2.11 1.12
C THR A 141 -13.01 -0.98 0.26
N ASP A 142 -12.03 -0.19 0.75
CA ASP A 142 -11.49 0.95 0.00
C ASP A 142 -9.96 0.97 -0.08
N MET A 143 -9.44 1.47 -1.21
CA MET A 143 -8.04 1.88 -1.32
C MET A 143 -7.72 2.96 -0.31
N ARG A 144 -6.58 2.85 0.35
CA ARG A 144 -6.06 3.90 1.19
C ARG A 144 -4.60 4.14 0.81
N PHE A 145 -4.30 5.39 0.52
CA PHE A 145 -2.94 5.85 0.24
C PHE A 145 -2.46 6.64 1.45
N GLY A 146 -1.17 6.53 1.72
CA GLY A 146 -0.50 7.43 2.64
C GLY A 146 0.25 8.51 1.89
N THR A 147 0.47 9.64 2.54
CA THR A 147 1.45 10.64 2.10
C THR A 147 2.43 10.93 3.21
N LEU A 148 3.69 11.11 2.86
CA LEU A 148 4.75 11.47 3.78
C LEU A 148 5.46 12.71 3.28
N ARG A 149 5.70 13.67 4.17
CA ARG A 149 6.44 14.89 3.88
C ARG A 149 7.52 15.10 4.93
N PHE A 150 8.75 15.31 4.46
CA PHE A 150 9.83 15.80 5.30
C PHE A 150 9.94 17.32 5.14
N GLN A 151 10.32 17.98 6.22
CA GLN A 151 10.67 19.39 6.27
C GLN A 151 11.95 19.53 7.08
N SER A 152 13.02 19.96 6.42
CA SER A 152 14.25 20.37 7.11
C SER A 152 14.15 21.84 7.48
N ASN A 153 14.14 22.15 8.77
CA ASN A 153 14.16 23.52 9.24
C ASN A 153 15.62 23.90 9.56
N PRO A 154 16.22 24.86 8.82
CA PRO A 154 17.48 25.44 9.24
C PRO A 154 17.23 26.17 10.56
N MET A 155 17.84 25.68 11.64
CA MET A 155 17.84 26.41 12.90
C MET A 155 18.48 27.78 12.65
N PRO A 156 17.85 28.90 13.05
CA PRO A 156 18.47 30.21 12.92
C PRO A 156 19.73 30.21 13.79
N ASP A 157 20.90 30.33 13.14
CA ASP A 157 22.21 30.36 13.78
C ASP A 157 22.23 31.46 14.87
N LEU A 158 22.13 31.07 16.14
CA LEU A 158 22.62 31.89 17.23
C LEU A 158 24.14 31.64 17.35
N ASP A 159 24.90 32.51 16.69
CA ASP A 159 26.31 32.81 16.88
C ASP A 159 27.28 31.65 17.21
N THR A 160 28.08 31.33 16.20
CA THR A 160 29.47 30.83 16.27
C THR A 160 29.71 29.38 16.71
N SER A 161 30.03 28.56 15.69
CA SER A 161 31.01 27.46 15.73
C SER A 161 30.63 26.17 16.45
N THR A 162 29.62 25.45 15.95
CA THR A 162 29.67 23.98 15.78
C THR A 162 28.48 23.56 14.93
N HIS A 163 28.69 22.71 13.91
CA HIS A 163 27.69 22.16 12.99
C HIS A 163 26.23 22.32 13.45
N GLY A 164 25.51 23.28 12.84
CA GLY A 164 24.11 23.55 13.13
C GLY A 164 23.32 22.26 13.11
N SER A 165 22.65 21.96 14.22
CA SER A 165 21.78 20.78 14.29
C SER A 165 20.50 21.11 13.53
N GLU A 166 20.44 20.72 12.26
CA GLU A 166 19.21 20.75 11.49
C GLU A 166 18.15 19.93 12.22
N SER A 167 16.99 20.54 12.50
CA SER A 167 15.83 19.79 12.97
C SER A 167 15.04 19.34 11.75
N THR A 168 14.70 18.06 11.71
CA THR A 168 13.78 17.51 10.72
C THR A 168 12.42 17.34 11.37
N THR A 169 11.42 17.98 10.77
CA THR A 169 10.02 17.73 11.05
C THR A 169 9.47 16.82 9.96
N LEU A 170 8.60 15.91 10.36
CA LEU A 170 7.94 14.95 9.49
C LEU A 170 6.44 15.05 9.68
N GLU A 171 5.72 14.97 8.57
CA GLU A 171 4.28 14.87 8.53
C GLU A 171 3.89 13.63 7.74
N MET A 172 3.01 12.81 8.30
CA MET A 172 2.48 11.61 7.67
C MET A 172 0.97 11.63 7.73
N ALA A 173 0.31 11.51 6.59
CA ALA A 173 -1.10 11.23 6.52
C ALA A 173 -1.29 9.77 6.10
N LEU A 174 -2.01 9.00 6.92
CA LEU A 174 -2.49 7.67 6.56
C LEU A 174 -4.01 7.75 6.53
N ASN A 175 -4.59 7.73 5.33
CA ASN A 175 -6.03 7.94 5.15
C ASN A 175 -6.52 9.27 5.77
N SER A 176 -7.41 9.20 6.78
CA SER A 176 -7.98 10.35 7.47
C SER A 176 -7.22 10.74 8.73
N SER A 177 -6.19 9.97 9.09
CA SER A 177 -5.39 10.23 10.29
C SER A 177 -4.08 10.90 9.95
N PHE A 178 -3.68 11.83 10.81
CA PHE A 178 -2.50 12.64 10.61
C PHE A 178 -1.52 12.48 11.78
N PHE A 179 -0.26 12.28 11.44
CA PHE A 179 0.83 12.08 12.38
C PHE A 179 1.93 13.09 12.12
N VAL A 180 2.51 13.61 13.19
CA VAL A 180 3.63 14.54 13.15
C VAL A 180 4.77 13.97 13.97
N ALA A 181 6.00 14.17 13.51
CA ALA A 181 7.18 13.80 14.25
C ALA A 181 8.24 14.89 14.16
N ASP A 182 8.98 15.09 15.25
CA ASP A 182 10.10 16.03 15.32
C ASP A 182 11.35 15.31 15.83
N SER A 183 12.44 15.44 15.08
CA SER A 183 13.75 14.90 15.44
C SER A 183 14.23 15.35 16.83
N ALA A 184 13.85 16.53 17.31
CA ALA A 184 14.19 17.04 18.64
C ALA A 184 13.50 16.26 19.76
N GLU A 185 12.30 15.72 19.51
CA GLU A 185 11.52 14.94 20.48
C GLU A 185 12.04 13.50 20.61
N THR A 186 12.96 13.09 19.73
CA THR A 186 13.53 11.74 19.71
C THR A 186 14.63 11.53 20.76
N LEU A 187 15.11 12.62 21.37
CA LEU A 187 16.09 12.57 22.46
C LEU A 187 15.47 11.99 23.75
N PRO A 188 16.21 11.18 24.52
CA PRO A 188 17.65 10.96 24.44
C PRO A 188 18.06 9.72 23.60
N PHE A 189 17.14 9.08 22.88
CA PHE A 189 17.40 7.79 22.23
C PHE A 189 18.38 7.91 21.07
N HIS A 190 17.94 8.49 19.96
CA HIS A 190 18.80 8.73 18.80
C HIS A 190 18.44 10.05 18.12
N THR A 191 19.46 10.76 17.66
CA THR A 191 19.25 11.93 16.83
C THR A 191 18.89 11.48 15.42
N PHE A 192 17.64 11.69 15.01
CA PHE A 192 17.28 11.54 13.61
C PHE A 192 17.91 12.69 12.80
N ARG A 193 18.57 12.34 11.71
CA ARG A 193 19.06 13.27 10.69
C ARG A 193 18.75 12.71 9.33
N MET A 194 18.36 13.56 8.39
CA MET A 194 18.23 13.11 7.00
C MET A 194 19.62 12.73 6.45
N PRO A 195 19.79 11.59 5.76
CA PRO A 195 21.08 11.27 5.16
C PRO A 195 21.32 12.07 3.87
N GLU A 196 22.56 12.50 3.66
CA GLU A 196 23.02 13.21 2.44
C GLU A 196 23.13 12.29 1.21
N ALA A 197 23.10 10.97 1.42
CA ALA A 197 23.19 9.95 0.37
C ALA A 197 22.27 8.77 0.70
N PRO A 198 21.87 7.97 -0.31
CA PRO A 198 21.09 6.76 -0.08
C PRO A 198 21.72 5.87 1.01
N SER A 199 20.88 5.35 1.90
CA SER A 199 21.27 4.68 3.13
C SER A 199 20.33 3.54 3.47
N LEU A 200 20.89 2.33 3.52
CA LEU A 200 20.24 1.11 4.00
C LEU A 200 20.10 1.04 5.53
N ARG A 201 20.61 2.04 6.26
CA ARG A 201 20.45 2.10 7.71
C ARG A 201 19.05 2.60 8.05
N ASN A 202 18.29 1.78 8.79
CA ASN A 202 17.02 2.19 9.36
C ASN A 202 17.24 3.31 10.38
N ARG A 203 16.49 4.39 10.23
CA ARG A 203 16.50 5.54 11.14
C ARG A 203 15.10 5.72 11.70
N GLY A 204 14.95 5.91 13.01
CA GLY A 204 13.65 6.08 13.64
C GLY A 204 13.29 7.55 13.90
N ILE A 205 12.00 7.88 13.92
CA ILE A 205 11.50 9.12 14.55
C ILE A 205 10.22 8.79 15.33
N LEU A 206 10.05 9.40 16.50
CA LEU A 206 8.83 9.25 17.31
C LEU A 206 7.71 10.11 16.71
N CYS A 207 6.55 9.52 16.46
CA CYS A 207 5.39 10.24 15.92
C CYS A 207 4.24 10.35 16.92
N ARG A 208 3.43 11.40 16.76
CA ARG A 208 2.27 11.71 17.60
C ARG A 208 1.09 12.14 16.75
N LYS A 209 -0.11 12.03 17.33
CA LYS A 209 -1.34 12.55 16.73
C LYS A 209 -1.63 13.96 17.26
N PRO A 210 -1.71 14.99 16.40
CA PRO A 210 -2.04 16.34 16.84
C PRO A 210 -3.42 16.45 17.51
N GLU A 211 -4.37 15.62 17.05
CA GLU A 211 -5.73 15.52 17.59
C GLU A 211 -5.76 15.14 19.09
N GLU A 212 -4.74 14.42 19.56
CA GLU A 212 -4.57 14.02 20.95
C GLU A 212 -3.76 15.05 21.75
N HIS A 213 -3.88 16.33 21.38
CA HIS A 213 -3.12 17.45 21.97
C HIS A 213 -1.59 17.26 21.85
N GLY A 214 -1.16 16.52 20.84
CA GLY A 214 0.24 16.20 20.61
C GLY A 214 0.83 15.22 21.62
N ALA A 215 0.00 14.44 22.33
CA ALA A 215 0.46 13.33 23.16
C ALA A 215 1.06 12.20 22.30
N LEU A 216 2.04 11.50 22.88
CA LEU A 216 2.54 10.26 22.29
C LEU A 216 1.49 9.15 22.47
N PRO A 217 1.29 8.28 21.47
CA PRO A 217 0.44 7.11 21.63
C PRO A 217 0.91 6.20 22.77
N ALA A 218 0.02 5.37 23.30
CA ALA A 218 0.33 4.44 24.39
C ALA A 218 1.18 3.21 23.96
N TYR A 219 1.52 3.14 22.68
CA TYR A 219 2.32 2.10 22.05
C TYR A 219 3.55 2.72 21.39
N ASP A 220 4.54 1.90 21.04
CA ASP A 220 5.73 2.37 20.34
C ASP A 220 5.33 2.96 18.98
N SER A 221 5.59 4.25 18.79
CA SER A 221 5.18 5.04 17.63
C SER A 221 6.37 5.41 16.75
N TRP A 222 7.37 4.53 16.72
CA TRP A 222 8.57 4.68 15.93
C TRP A 222 8.28 4.44 14.46
N LEU A 223 8.55 5.45 13.62
CA LEU A 223 8.57 5.29 12.17
C LEU A 223 10.00 5.05 11.75
N LEU A 224 10.29 3.91 11.11
CA LEU A 224 11.64 3.57 10.66
C LEU A 224 11.79 3.81 9.16
N PHE A 225 12.85 4.50 8.75
CA PHE A 225 13.08 4.89 7.36
C PHE A 225 14.36 4.27 6.79
N THR A 226 14.25 3.75 5.58
CA THR A 226 15.38 3.35 4.73
C THR A 226 15.35 4.17 3.43
N PHE A 227 16.42 4.89 3.13
CA PHE A 227 16.50 5.76 1.96
C PHE A 227 17.21 5.04 0.82
N LEU A 228 16.52 4.77 -0.29
CA LEU A 228 17.02 3.85 -1.31
C LEU A 228 17.65 4.55 -2.52
N GLY A 229 17.55 5.88 -2.62
CA GLY A 229 17.96 6.64 -3.80
C GLY A 229 16.89 6.62 -4.90
N ASN A 230 17.08 7.44 -5.94
CA ASN A 230 16.13 7.58 -7.07
C ASN A 230 14.69 7.95 -6.65
N GLY A 231 14.53 8.70 -5.56
CA GLY A 231 13.21 9.06 -5.02
C GLY A 231 12.45 7.90 -4.38
N CYS A 232 13.09 6.75 -4.10
CA CYS A 232 12.48 5.63 -3.39
C CYS A 232 12.77 5.67 -1.89
N LEU A 233 11.75 5.38 -1.09
CA LEU A 233 11.77 5.30 0.36
C LEU A 233 11.12 3.99 0.82
N LYS A 234 11.69 3.34 1.83
CA LYS A 234 11.00 2.29 2.59
C LYS A 234 10.71 2.84 3.98
N ILE A 235 9.48 2.66 4.45
CA ILE A 235 9.06 3.05 5.80
C ILE A 235 8.37 1.87 6.48
N GLU A 236 8.85 1.53 7.67
CA GLU A 236 8.26 0.50 8.53
C GLU A 236 7.41 1.22 9.59
N VAL A 237 6.13 0.85 9.67
CA VAL A 237 5.13 1.50 10.53
C VAL A 237 4.54 0.46 11.48
N PRO A 238 4.57 0.68 12.81
CA PRO A 238 3.92 -0.18 13.78
C PRO A 238 2.45 -0.48 13.42
N ILE A 239 2.05 -1.75 13.54
CA ILE A 239 0.69 -2.18 13.21
C ILE A 239 -0.36 -1.50 14.09
N GLU A 240 -0.02 -1.08 15.30
CA GLU A 240 -0.88 -0.33 16.22
C GLU A 240 -1.32 1.00 15.61
N LEU A 241 -0.39 1.73 14.98
CA LEU A 241 -0.72 2.95 14.23
C LEU A 241 -1.65 2.62 13.07
N CYS A 242 -1.40 1.52 12.35
CA CYS A 242 -2.23 1.13 11.21
C CYS A 242 -3.64 0.71 11.63
N ALA A 243 -3.79 -0.08 12.69
CA ALA A 243 -5.09 -0.56 13.15
C ALA A 243 -5.95 0.57 13.72
N ASP A 244 -5.32 1.57 14.35
CA ASP A 244 -5.98 2.79 14.81
C ASP A 244 -6.57 3.60 13.63
N VAL A 245 -5.90 3.60 12.49
CA VAL A 245 -6.38 4.26 11.25
C VAL A 245 -7.42 3.43 10.49
N TYR A 246 -7.21 2.12 10.40
CA TYR A 246 -7.92 1.25 9.46
C TYR A 246 -8.89 0.25 10.09
N GLY A 247 -8.99 0.18 11.43
CA GLY A 247 -9.99 -0.63 12.13
C GLY A 247 -9.73 -2.15 12.10
N GLY A 248 -8.47 -2.57 12.23
CA GLY A 248 -8.06 -3.98 12.14
C GLY A 248 -7.97 -4.75 13.48
N PRO A 249 -7.98 -6.09 13.45
CA PRO A 249 -7.71 -6.89 14.64
C PRO A 249 -6.23 -6.81 15.02
N LEU A 250 -5.92 -6.20 16.17
CA LEU A 250 -4.58 -6.11 16.74
C LEU A 250 -4.12 -7.35 17.50
N ARG A 251 -5.09 -8.14 18.00
CA ARG A 251 -4.79 -9.24 18.90
C ARG A 251 -3.97 -10.32 18.20
N GLY A 252 -2.78 -10.62 18.73
CA GLY A 252 -1.85 -11.60 18.18
C GLY A 252 -0.92 -11.05 17.11
N ARG A 253 -0.89 -9.73 16.90
CA ARG A 253 0.01 -9.03 15.98
C ARG A 253 0.75 -7.88 16.65
N GLU A 254 0.66 -7.77 17.96
CA GLU A 254 1.29 -6.68 18.69
C GLU A 254 2.80 -6.64 18.39
N ASN A 255 3.31 -5.45 18.11
CA ASN A 255 4.70 -5.19 17.68
C ASN A 255 5.07 -5.71 16.28
N GLU A 256 4.11 -6.11 15.44
CA GLU A 256 4.36 -6.30 14.01
C GLU A 256 4.52 -4.94 13.31
N GLU A 257 5.39 -4.88 12.30
CA GLU A 257 5.58 -3.69 11.47
C GLU A 257 4.95 -3.93 10.11
N VAL A 258 4.23 -2.93 9.61
CA VAL A 258 3.72 -2.90 8.23
C VAL A 258 4.74 -2.16 7.38
N VAL A 259 5.24 -2.82 6.33
CA VAL A 259 6.16 -2.17 5.39
C VAL A 259 5.35 -1.37 4.37
N PHE A 260 5.67 -0.09 4.27
CA PHE A 260 5.25 0.75 3.16
C PHE A 260 6.46 1.12 2.32
N TRP A 261 6.21 1.18 1.03
CA TRP A 261 7.13 1.71 0.05
C TRP A 261 6.62 3.08 -0.38
N GLY A 262 7.54 4.01 -0.56
CA GLY A 262 7.29 5.39 -0.92
C GLY A 262 8.01 5.75 -2.21
N VAL A 263 7.32 6.46 -3.09
CA VAL A 263 7.93 7.12 -4.24
C VAL A 263 7.76 8.62 -4.13
N PHE A 264 8.83 9.35 -4.40
CA PHE A 264 8.82 10.80 -4.44
C PHE A 264 7.87 11.25 -5.56
N VAL A 265 7.04 12.23 -5.20
CA VAL A 265 6.09 12.89 -6.08
C VAL A 265 6.54 14.34 -6.14
N GLU A 266 6.88 14.79 -7.34
CA GLU A 266 7.11 16.22 -7.57
C GLU A 266 5.79 16.96 -7.30
N ASP A 267 5.87 18.04 -6.54
CA ASP A 267 4.75 18.98 -6.49
C ASP A 267 4.55 19.52 -7.90
N GLU A 268 3.36 19.28 -8.48
CA GLU A 268 2.91 20.02 -9.66
C GLU A 268 2.78 21.50 -9.26
N THR A 269 3.89 22.22 -9.26
CA THR A 269 3.93 23.68 -9.12
C THR A 269 3.47 24.29 -10.44
N THR A 270 2.21 24.04 -10.81
CA THR A 270 1.50 24.85 -11.78
C THR A 270 0.65 25.86 -11.03
N TRP A 271 1.22 27.05 -10.81
CA TRP A 271 0.47 28.28 -10.65
C TRP A 271 0.45 29.03 -11.98
#